data_AF-A0A0D6AQ32-F1
#
_entry.id   AF-A0A0D6AQ32-F1
#
_cell.length_a   1.000
_cell.length_b   1.000
_cell.length_c   1.000
_cell.angle_alpha   90.00
_cell.angle_beta   90.00
_cell.angle_gamma   90.00
#
_symmetry.space_group_name_H-M   'P 1'
#
loop_
_entity.id
_entity.type
_entity.pdbx_description
1 polymer ?
#
loop_
_entity_poly.entity_id
_entity_poly.type
_entity_poly.pdbx_seq_one_letter_code
_entity_poly.pdbx_strand_id
1 'polypeptide(L)' 'MQFIRQQIVPLVTILIALFALVVVSARSFIDTDLSSPAPIESLTTTSPSELKI' A
#
# COMPACT_ATOMS: atom_id res chain seq x y z
N MET A 1 30.63 -7.92 -30.04
CA MET A 1 30.29 -7.26 -28.76
C MET A 1 28.79 -6.95 -28.58
N GLN A 2 27.92 -7.26 -29.54
CA GLN A 2 26.47 -6.91 -29.47
C GLN A 2 25.61 -7.99 -28.79
N PHE A 3 26.01 -9.26 -28.89
CA PHE A 3 25.26 -10.42 -28.40
C PHE A 3 25.08 -10.44 -26.87
N ILE A 4 26.15 -10.08 -26.14
CA ILE A 4 26.18 -10.04 -24.67
C ILE A 4 25.17 -9.01 -24.17
N ARG A 5 25.18 -7.78 -24.72
CA ARG A 5 24.25 -6.72 -24.33
C ARG A 5 22.81 -7.02 -24.74
N GLN A 6 22.59 -7.63 -25.91
CA GLN A 6 21.24 -7.94 -26.38
C GLN A 6 20.54 -9.03 -25.58
N GLN A 7 21.26 -9.96 -24.95
CA GLN A 7 20.64 -11.04 -24.17
C GLN A 7 20.67 -10.80 -22.67
N ILE A 8 21.73 -10.17 -22.15
CA ILE A 8 21.86 -9.92 -20.71
C ILE A 8 20.97 -8.74 -20.29
N VAL A 9 20.85 -7.69 -21.10
CA VAL A 9 19.98 -6.55 -20.78
C VAL A 9 18.52 -6.97 -20.60
N PRO A 10 17.86 -7.68 -21.55
CA PRO A 10 16.47 -8.09 -21.35
C PRO A 10 16.29 -9.07 -20.19
N LEU A 11 17.24 -9.99 -19.98
CA LEU A 11 17.19 -10.92 -18.85
C LEU A 11 17.25 -10.18 -17.51
N VAL A 12 18.19 -9.23 -17.36
CA VAL A 12 18.35 -8.42 -16.14
C VAL A 12 17.13 -7.53 -15.93
N THR A 13 16.56 -6.94 -16.99
CA THR A 13 15.32 -6.15 -16.89
C THR A 13 14.18 -6.99 -16.33
N ILE A 14 14.01 -8.24 -16.79
CA ILE A 14 12.97 -9.14 -16.26
C ILE A 14 13.24 -9.48 -14.80
N LEU A 15 14.49 -9.79 -14.43
CA LEU A 15 14.84 -10.08 -13.03
C LEU A 15 14.55 -8.89 -12.10
N ILE A 16 14.90 -7.68 -12.53
CA ILE A 16 14.61 -6.45 -11.77
C ILE A 16 13.10 -6.22 -11.69
N ALA A 17 12.36 -6.43 -12.78
CA ALA A 17 10.90 -6.27 -12.79
C ALA A 17 10.22 -7.26 -11.83
N LEU A 18 10.64 -8.53 -11.81
CA LEU A 18 10.14 -9.52 -10.87
C LEU A 18 10.48 -9.17 -9.43
N PHE A 19 11.71 -8.70 -9.19
CA PHE A 19 12.10 -8.24 -7.86
C PHE A 19 11.27 -7.03 -7.41
N ALA A 20 11.10 -6.03 -8.29
CA ALA A 20 10.27 -4.86 -8.02
C ALA A 20 8.82 -5.24 -7.75
N LEU A 21 8.26 -6.20 -8.50
CA LEU A 21 6.93 -6.73 -8.27
C LEU A 21 6.80 -7.30 -6.84
N VAL A 22 7.76 -8.11 -6.41
CA VAL A 22 7.79 -8.67 -5.05
C VAL A 22 7.90 -7.57 -3.99
N VAL A 23 8.81 -6.61 -4.18
CA VAL A 23 9.01 -5.49 -3.23
C VAL A 23 7.75 -4.64 -3.11
N VAL A 24 7.09 -4.31 -4.23
CA VAL A 24 5.85 -3.53 -4.24
C VAL A 24 4.72 -4.30 -3.57
N SER A 25 4.59 -5.60 -3.84
CA SER A 25 3.63 -6.45 -3.15
C SER A 25 3.89 -6.47 -1.64
N ALA A 26 5.13 -6.69 -1.20
CA ALA A 26 5.49 -6.69 0.21
C ALA A 26 5.21 -5.33 0.89
N ARG A 27 5.46 -4.21 0.20
CA ARG A 27 5.21 -2.86 0.69
C ARG A 27 3.73 -2.60 0.95
N SER A 28 2.84 -3.13 0.11
CA SER A 28 1.38 -2.99 0.30
C SER A 28 0.84 -3.74 1.52
N PHE A 29 1.59 -4.72 2.05
CA PHE A 29 1.22 -5.48 3.25
C PHE A 29 1.82 -4.92 4.55
N ILE A 30 2.50 -3.76 4.51
CA ILE A 30 2.89 -3.06 5.74
C ILE A 30 1.61 -2.44 6.33
N ASP A 31 1.28 -2.83 7.57
CA ASP A 31 0.03 -2.47 8.29
C ASP A 31 -0.34 -0.99 8.24
N THR A 32 0.65 -0.13 8.02
CA THR A 32 0.49 1.32 8.00
C THR A 32 -0.25 1.86 6.77
N ASP A 33 -0.27 1.16 5.62
CA ASP A 33 -0.67 1.78 4.36
C ASP A 33 -2.15 1.60 3.99
N LEU A 34 -2.93 0.79 4.73
CA LEU A 34 -4.37 0.57 4.45
C LEU A 34 -5.28 0.39 5.67
N SER A 35 -4.80 0.50 6.91
CA SER A 35 -5.64 0.21 8.09
C SER A 35 -6.38 1.40 8.70
N SER A 36 -6.16 2.63 8.25
CA SER A 36 -6.89 3.77 8.82
C SER A 36 -8.10 4.09 7.95
N PRO A 37 -9.31 3.58 8.28
CA PRO A 37 -10.53 4.08 7.67
C PRO A 37 -10.56 5.61 7.85
N ALA A 38 -11.09 6.31 6.85
CA ALA A 38 -11.36 7.74 6.96
C ALA A 38 -12.17 7.97 8.25
N PRO A 39 -11.88 9.03 9.04
CA PRO A 39 -12.68 9.36 10.20
C PRO A 39 -14.14 9.51 9.77
N ILE A 40 -14.94 8.47 10.03
CA ILE A 40 -16.38 8.62 10.09
C ILE A 40 -16.62 9.29 11.42
N GLU A 41 -17.14 10.51 11.39
CA GLU A 41 -17.68 11.15 12.58
C GLU A 41 -18.63 10.12 13.19
N SER A 42 -18.19 9.48 14.29
CA SER A 42 -19.09 8.70 15.10
C SER A 42 -20.13 9.72 15.53
N LEU A 43 -21.33 9.64 14.95
CA LEU A 43 -22.50 10.34 15.43
C LEU A 43 -22.69 9.86 16.87
N THR A 44 -21.93 10.46 17.79
CA THR A 44 -22.11 10.33 19.22
C THR A 44 -23.54 10.78 19.39
N THR A 45 -24.40 9.78 19.64
CA THR A 45 -25.69 9.93 20.27
C THR A 45 -25.49 10.84 21.47
N THR A 46 -25.62 12.15 21.23
CA THR A 46 -25.79 13.13 22.27
C THR A 46 -27.22 12.93 22.72
N SER A 47 -27.39 11.93 23.59
CA SER A 47 -28.42 11.99 24.61
C SER A 47 -27.76 12.63 25.82
N PRO A 48 -27.87 13.95 25.99
CA PRO A 48 -27.71 14.52 27.30
C PRO A 48 -29.09 14.39 27.96
N SER A 49 -29.15 13.54 28.97
CA SER A 49 -30.17 13.61 30.01
C SER A 49 -30.00 14.91 30.83
N GLU A 50 -29.99 16.07 30.16
CA GLU A 50 -29.76 17.40 30.72
C GLU A 50 -30.86 18.35 30.26
N LEU A 51 -32.08 18.12 30.75
CA LEU A 51 -33.07 19.18 30.97
C LEU A 51 -33.78 18.86 32.28
N LYS A 52 -32.99 18.98 33.35
CA LYS A 52 -33.47 19.16 34.71
C LYS A 52 -33.60 20.66 34.96
N ILE A 53 -34.71 21.27 34.54
CA ILE A 53 -35.26 22.49 35.15
C ILE A 53 -36.78 22.44 35.05
#